data_AF-A0A7S3WYZ3-F1
#
_entry.id   AF-A0A7S3WYZ3-F1
#
_cell.length_a   1.000
_cell.length_b   1.000
_cell.length_c   1.000
_cell.angle_alpha   90.00
_cell.angle_beta   90.00
_cell.angle_gamma   90.00
#
_symmetry.space_group_name_H-M   'P 1'
#
loop_
_entity.id
_entity.type
_entity.pdbx_description
1 polymer ?
#
loop_
_entity_poly.entity_id
_entity_poly.type
_entity_poly.pdbx_seq_one_letter_code
_entity_poly.pdbx_strand_id
1 'polypeptide(L)'
;GSGTQMEPVVIARHLRQPGQTNNIYIFPGTSMGAVCCKARCIPERLFMVAAEAVAKSLDETELKADRVVPHPERLREVGLNVAVAIALECQKLGLADHVLGADEAEVKEAVQSMMWSPQPSAPAMPVGDGCTTGIFSAMYNMFLGSNVLSLPKSVNAAGGIEAWNVRSDLSQLLPMLQTVCNPRSVDEALAQVKAVISLGHNIWGYAYMRVLYNKNMDIYYGALLKQPSMLLPVVYTPTVGEACQKFGKMPFSRRGCYVSIKDRGNIKALLEEYAAEQLSK
;
A
#
# COMPACT_ATOMS: atom_id res chain seq x y z
N GLY A 1 -2.79 11.56 -20.50
CA GLY A 1 -2.17 11.12 -19.23
C GLY A 1 -0.91 10.35 -19.53
N SER A 2 -0.06 10.12 -18.53
CA SER A 2 1.20 9.37 -18.63
C SER A 2 1.27 8.36 -17.48
N GLY A 3 1.94 7.22 -17.66
CA GLY A 3 2.20 6.25 -16.57
C GLY A 3 3.07 6.83 -15.45
N THR A 4 3.90 7.83 -15.78
CA THR A 4 4.76 8.57 -14.85
C THR A 4 4.33 10.02 -14.75
N GLN A 5 4.58 10.64 -13.60
CA GLN A 5 4.35 12.08 -13.44
C GLN A 5 5.25 12.85 -14.42
N MET A 6 4.69 13.87 -15.07
CA MET A 6 5.38 14.72 -16.05
C MET A 6 5.24 16.18 -15.62
N GLU A 7 6.23 17.00 -15.98
CA GLU A 7 6.18 18.44 -15.76
C GLU A 7 5.02 19.10 -16.53
N PRO A 8 4.45 20.20 -16.01
CA PRO A 8 3.48 21.00 -16.74
C PRO A 8 4.03 21.47 -18.09
N VAL A 9 3.18 21.48 -19.11
CA VAL A 9 3.52 21.89 -20.48
C VAL A 9 2.63 23.03 -20.93
N VAL A 10 3.20 24.01 -21.63
CA VAL A 10 2.42 25.12 -22.19
C VAL A 10 1.94 24.73 -23.58
N ILE A 11 0.62 24.63 -23.76
CA ILE A 11 -0.02 24.34 -25.04
C ILE A 11 -0.96 25.49 -25.37
N ALA A 12 -0.82 26.10 -26.55
CA ALA A 12 -1.66 27.23 -26.98
C ALA A 12 -1.79 28.34 -25.93
N ARG A 13 -0.67 28.73 -25.28
CA ARG A 13 -0.58 29.72 -24.18
C ARG A 13 -1.28 29.34 -22.87
N HIS A 14 -1.77 28.11 -22.75
CA HIS A 14 -2.35 27.59 -21.52
C HIS A 14 -1.39 26.59 -20.87
N LEU A 15 -1.17 26.73 -19.56
CA LEU A 15 -0.43 25.75 -18.78
C LEU A 15 -1.32 24.52 -18.58
N ARG A 16 -0.84 23.36 -19.04
CA ARG A 16 -1.52 22.07 -18.92
C ARG A 16 -0.68 21.17 -18.02
N GLN A 17 -1.32 20.50 -17.06
CA GLN A 17 -0.65 19.55 -16.18
C GLN A 17 -1.06 18.13 -16.58
N PRO A 18 -0.17 17.34 -17.21
CA PRO A 18 -0.51 15.97 -17.58
C PRO A 18 -0.85 15.13 -16.35
N GLY A 19 -2.05 14.54 -16.32
CA GLY A 19 -2.42 13.60 -15.26
C GLY A 19 -1.56 12.34 -15.31
N GLN A 20 -1.13 11.85 -14.14
CA GLN A 20 -0.49 10.54 -14.03
C GLN A 20 -1.57 9.45 -14.01
N THR A 21 -1.67 8.68 -15.08
CA THR A 21 -2.55 7.53 -15.18
C THR A 21 -1.86 6.35 -14.51
N ASN A 22 -2.43 5.88 -13.40
CA ASN A 22 -1.81 4.86 -12.58
C ASN A 22 -2.82 3.80 -12.13
N ASN A 23 -2.33 2.59 -11.95
CA ASN A 23 -2.99 1.42 -11.38
C ASN A 23 -3.73 1.71 -10.05
N ILE A 24 -3.28 2.69 -9.27
CA ILE A 24 -3.91 3.09 -8.01
C ILE A 24 -5.38 3.52 -8.15
N TYR A 25 -5.81 3.95 -9.33
CA TYR A 25 -7.21 4.35 -9.57
C TYR A 25 -8.16 3.15 -9.74
N ILE A 26 -7.67 2.01 -10.22
CA ILE A 26 -8.52 0.86 -10.58
C ILE A 26 -8.42 -0.30 -9.59
N PHE A 27 -7.20 -0.68 -9.18
CA PHE A 27 -7.02 -1.96 -8.46
C PHE A 27 -7.57 -1.94 -7.03
N PRO A 28 -7.42 -0.88 -6.22
CA PRO A 28 -8.02 -0.86 -4.89
C PRO A 28 -9.54 -1.04 -4.94
N GLY A 29 -10.22 -0.31 -5.84
CA GLY A 29 -11.67 -0.43 -6.01
C GLY A 29 -12.07 -1.80 -6.58
N THR A 30 -11.36 -2.28 -7.60
CA THR A 30 -11.63 -3.60 -8.21
C THR A 30 -11.52 -4.72 -7.20
N SER A 31 -10.44 -4.75 -6.42
CA SER A 31 -10.23 -5.73 -5.36
C SER A 31 -11.28 -5.60 -4.26
N MET A 32 -11.60 -4.39 -3.81
CA MET A 32 -12.61 -4.17 -2.77
C MET A 32 -13.98 -4.66 -3.22
N GLY A 33 -14.44 -4.26 -4.42
CA GLY A 33 -15.73 -4.69 -4.96
C GLY A 33 -15.83 -6.21 -5.09
N ALA A 34 -14.78 -6.83 -5.62
CA ALA A 34 -14.70 -8.29 -5.76
C ALA A 34 -14.70 -9.02 -4.41
N VAL A 35 -13.98 -8.52 -3.41
CA VAL A 35 -13.95 -9.11 -2.06
C VAL A 35 -15.29 -8.96 -1.36
N CYS A 36 -15.89 -7.76 -1.38
CA CYS A 36 -17.18 -7.48 -0.76
C CYS A 36 -18.29 -8.40 -1.26
N CYS A 37 -18.39 -8.59 -2.59
CA CYS A 37 -19.41 -9.46 -3.18
C CYS A 37 -18.98 -10.94 -3.30
N LYS A 38 -17.78 -11.29 -2.80
CA LYS A 38 -17.18 -12.63 -2.92
C LYS A 38 -17.21 -13.13 -4.37
N ALA A 39 -16.70 -12.32 -5.29
CA ALA A 39 -16.66 -12.65 -6.70
C ALA A 39 -15.81 -13.90 -6.96
N ARG A 40 -16.33 -14.86 -7.74
CA ARG A 40 -15.62 -16.10 -8.07
C ARG A 40 -14.44 -15.90 -9.03
N CYS A 41 -14.50 -14.88 -9.89
CA CYS A 41 -13.42 -14.53 -10.81
C CYS A 41 -13.50 -13.06 -11.22
N ILE A 42 -12.41 -12.55 -11.80
CA ILE A 42 -12.31 -11.19 -12.33
C ILE A 42 -12.08 -11.27 -13.85
N PRO A 43 -13.14 -11.28 -14.68
CA PRO A 43 -13.00 -11.29 -16.12
C PRO A 43 -12.53 -9.94 -16.67
N GLU A 44 -12.05 -9.91 -17.92
CA GLU A 44 -11.55 -8.70 -18.59
C GLU A 44 -12.55 -7.54 -18.56
N ARG A 45 -13.85 -7.86 -18.67
CA ARG A 45 -14.95 -6.90 -18.59
C ARG A 45 -14.90 -6.02 -17.34
N LEU A 46 -14.46 -6.55 -16.21
CA LEU A 46 -14.37 -5.77 -14.97
C LEU A 46 -13.30 -4.66 -15.04
N PHE A 47 -12.23 -4.83 -15.81
CA PHE A 47 -11.26 -3.75 -16.02
C PHE A 47 -11.83 -2.60 -16.86
N MET A 48 -12.70 -2.91 -17.83
CA MET A 48 -13.43 -1.89 -18.59
C MET A 48 -14.41 -1.12 -17.69
N VAL A 49 -15.15 -1.83 -16.83
CA VAL A 49 -16.05 -1.21 -15.84
C VAL A 49 -15.28 -0.32 -14.87
N ALA A 50 -14.11 -0.77 -14.39
CA ALA A 50 -13.26 0.04 -13.53
C ALA A 50 -12.80 1.33 -14.24
N ALA A 51 -12.36 1.23 -15.51
CA ALA A 51 -11.94 2.40 -16.28
C ALA A 51 -13.10 3.39 -16.51
N GLU A 52 -14.29 2.90 -16.83
CA GLU A 52 -15.50 3.73 -16.94
C GLU A 52 -15.85 4.41 -15.61
N ALA A 53 -15.77 3.69 -14.49
CA ALA A 53 -16.07 4.24 -13.17
C ALA A 53 -15.08 5.35 -12.77
N VAL A 54 -13.79 5.19 -13.12
CA VAL A 54 -12.78 6.25 -12.93
C VAL A 54 -13.11 7.47 -13.79
N ALA A 55 -13.47 7.28 -15.06
CA ALA A 55 -13.84 8.39 -15.95
C ALA A 55 -15.10 9.13 -15.47
N LYS A 56 -16.10 8.39 -14.98
CA LYS A 56 -17.33 8.95 -14.39
C LYS A 56 -17.11 9.62 -13.03
N SER A 57 -15.96 9.44 -12.40
CA SER A 57 -15.62 10.11 -11.13
C SER A 57 -15.00 11.50 -11.30
N LEU A 58 -14.75 11.94 -12.53
CA LEU A 58 -14.26 13.29 -12.81
C LEU A 58 -15.31 14.34 -12.44
N ASP A 59 -14.90 15.40 -11.76
CA ASP A 59 -15.76 16.57 -11.50
C ASP A 59 -15.63 17.65 -12.58
N GLU A 60 -16.51 18.66 -12.54
CA GLU A 60 -16.49 19.75 -13.51
C GLU A 60 -15.18 20.55 -13.51
N THR A 61 -14.51 20.69 -12.36
CA THR A 61 -13.26 21.46 -12.26
C THR A 61 -12.13 20.70 -12.94
N GLU A 62 -12.10 19.39 -12.79
CA GLU A 62 -11.13 18.49 -13.42
C GLU A 62 -11.34 18.43 -14.92
N LEU A 63 -12.61 18.38 -15.37
CA LEU A 63 -12.97 18.43 -16.79
C LEU A 63 -12.57 19.77 -17.43
N LYS A 64 -12.84 20.91 -16.76
CA LYS A 64 -12.41 22.24 -17.23
C LYS A 64 -10.89 22.38 -17.31
N ALA A 65 -10.16 21.66 -16.45
CA ALA A 65 -8.71 21.60 -16.47
C ALA A 65 -8.14 20.61 -17.52
N ASP A 66 -8.99 19.98 -18.34
CA ASP A 66 -8.64 18.93 -19.30
C ASP A 66 -7.89 17.75 -18.65
N ARG A 67 -8.26 17.39 -17.41
CA ARG A 67 -7.74 16.21 -16.75
C ARG A 67 -8.41 14.96 -17.32
N VAL A 68 -7.60 13.91 -17.47
CA VAL A 68 -8.07 12.58 -17.91
C VAL A 68 -8.34 11.63 -16.75
N VAL A 69 -7.93 11.99 -15.53
CA VAL A 69 -8.13 11.20 -14.30
C VAL A 69 -8.40 12.14 -13.11
N PRO A 70 -9.18 11.68 -12.11
CA PRO A 70 -9.49 12.47 -10.92
C PRO A 70 -8.24 12.92 -10.14
N HIS A 71 -8.41 13.93 -9.30
CA HIS A 71 -7.39 14.45 -8.41
C HIS A 71 -6.98 13.39 -7.37
N PRO A 72 -5.68 13.25 -7.04
CA PRO A 72 -5.22 12.26 -6.06
C PRO A 72 -5.87 12.38 -4.68
N GLU A 73 -6.34 13.57 -4.30
CA GLU A 73 -7.07 13.80 -3.03
C GLU A 73 -8.41 13.07 -2.96
N ARG A 74 -8.99 12.75 -4.11
CA ARG A 74 -10.26 12.04 -4.22
C ARG A 74 -10.09 10.54 -4.39
N LEU A 75 -8.87 9.99 -4.27
CA LEU A 75 -8.62 8.57 -4.52
C LEU A 75 -9.47 7.62 -3.67
N ARG A 76 -9.78 7.98 -2.42
CA ARG A 76 -10.64 7.15 -1.57
C ARG A 76 -12.09 7.11 -2.08
N GLU A 77 -12.60 8.25 -2.53
CA GLU A 77 -13.93 8.38 -3.13
C GLU A 77 -13.98 7.63 -4.48
N VAL A 78 -12.99 7.84 -5.34
CA VAL A 78 -12.88 7.14 -6.63
C VAL A 78 -12.79 5.62 -6.42
N GLY A 79 -12.00 5.18 -5.43
CA GLY A 79 -11.91 3.76 -5.07
C GLY A 79 -13.25 3.16 -4.64
N LEU A 80 -14.06 3.92 -3.88
CA LEU A 80 -15.43 3.51 -3.53
C LEU A 80 -16.32 3.41 -4.78
N ASN A 81 -16.31 4.43 -5.65
CA ASN A 81 -17.12 4.42 -6.87
C ASN A 81 -16.76 3.22 -7.79
N VAL A 82 -15.46 2.94 -7.94
CA VAL A 82 -14.98 1.77 -8.69
C VAL A 82 -15.43 0.47 -8.01
N ALA A 83 -15.31 0.36 -6.68
CA ALA A 83 -15.75 -0.84 -5.96
C ALA A 83 -17.25 -1.11 -6.10
N VAL A 84 -18.07 -0.07 -6.05
CA VAL A 84 -19.53 -0.17 -6.26
C VAL A 84 -19.85 -0.64 -7.67
N ALA A 85 -19.23 -0.03 -8.69
CA ALA A 85 -19.43 -0.43 -10.08
C ALA A 85 -19.04 -1.89 -10.32
N ILE A 86 -17.95 -2.34 -9.70
CA ILE A 86 -17.46 -3.71 -9.79
C ILE A 86 -18.42 -4.68 -9.10
N ALA A 87 -18.89 -4.36 -7.90
CA ALA A 87 -19.84 -5.20 -7.17
C ALA A 87 -21.18 -5.35 -7.95
N LEU A 88 -21.72 -4.26 -8.47
CA LEU A 88 -22.94 -4.28 -9.31
C LEU A 88 -22.74 -5.13 -10.57
N GLU A 89 -21.60 -4.99 -11.24
CA GLU A 89 -21.33 -5.78 -12.44
C GLU A 89 -21.16 -7.27 -12.12
N CYS A 90 -20.48 -7.60 -11.02
CA CYS A 90 -20.38 -8.98 -10.54
C CYS A 90 -21.75 -9.59 -10.24
N GLN A 91 -22.65 -8.83 -9.60
CA GLN A 91 -24.04 -9.26 -9.36
C GLN A 91 -24.78 -9.51 -10.67
N LYS A 92 -24.69 -8.57 -11.63
CA LYS A 92 -25.33 -8.67 -12.94
C LYS A 92 -24.84 -9.88 -13.76
N LEU A 93 -23.55 -10.19 -13.68
CA LEU A 93 -22.94 -11.32 -14.35
C LEU A 93 -23.15 -12.66 -13.60
N GLY A 94 -23.80 -12.64 -12.44
CA GLY A 94 -23.96 -13.82 -11.59
C GLY A 94 -22.65 -14.37 -11.03
N LEU A 95 -21.60 -13.53 -10.95
CA LEU A 95 -20.28 -13.88 -10.43
C LEU A 95 -20.15 -13.67 -8.92
N ALA A 96 -21.03 -12.87 -8.34
CA ALA A 96 -21.08 -12.57 -6.91
C ALA A 96 -21.74 -13.71 -6.13
N ASP A 97 -21.04 -14.25 -5.13
CA ASP A 97 -21.61 -15.19 -4.16
C ASP A 97 -22.34 -14.47 -3.02
N HIS A 98 -22.18 -13.15 -2.90
CA HIS A 98 -22.88 -12.31 -1.94
C HIS A 98 -23.44 -11.06 -2.63
N VAL A 99 -24.77 -10.89 -2.58
CA VAL A 99 -25.47 -9.70 -3.08
C VAL A 99 -25.45 -8.62 -2.00
N LEU A 100 -24.91 -7.46 -2.33
CA LEU A 100 -24.70 -6.33 -1.40
C LEU A 100 -25.88 -5.37 -1.34
N GLY A 101 -26.74 -5.36 -2.37
CA GLY A 101 -27.87 -4.46 -2.49
C GLY A 101 -28.57 -4.62 -3.85
N ALA A 102 -29.79 -4.12 -3.94
CA ALA A 102 -30.61 -4.13 -5.16
C ALA A 102 -30.25 -2.97 -6.11
N ASP A 103 -29.81 -1.84 -5.56
CA ASP A 103 -29.44 -0.65 -6.32
C ASP A 103 -28.05 -0.11 -5.96
N GLU A 104 -27.62 0.93 -6.67
CA GLU A 104 -26.30 1.54 -6.49
C GLU A 104 -26.12 2.17 -5.10
N ALA A 105 -27.19 2.72 -4.51
CA ALA A 105 -27.11 3.39 -3.22
C ALA A 105 -26.91 2.37 -2.09
N GLU A 106 -27.68 1.28 -2.11
CA GLU A 106 -27.54 0.18 -1.15
C GLU A 106 -26.16 -0.48 -1.25
N VAL A 107 -25.68 -0.75 -2.48
CA VAL A 107 -24.34 -1.33 -2.69
C VAL A 107 -23.26 -0.36 -2.22
N LYS A 108 -23.42 0.95 -2.44
CA LYS A 108 -22.47 1.96 -1.96
C LYS A 108 -22.39 1.99 -0.44
N GLU A 109 -23.53 1.99 0.24
CA GLU A 109 -23.57 1.93 1.71
C GLU A 109 -22.91 0.65 2.23
N ALA A 110 -23.24 -0.50 1.65
CA ALA A 110 -22.65 -1.79 2.03
C ALA A 110 -21.12 -1.78 1.86
N VAL A 111 -20.61 -1.38 0.70
CA VAL A 111 -19.16 -1.30 0.43
C VAL A 111 -18.50 -0.32 1.40
N GLN A 112 -19.09 0.86 1.61
CA GLN A 112 -18.55 1.88 2.49
C GLN A 112 -18.47 1.40 3.95
N SER A 113 -19.46 0.64 4.43
CA SER A 113 -19.45 0.05 5.77
C SER A 113 -18.31 -0.96 5.99
N MET A 114 -17.84 -1.60 4.92
CA MET A 114 -16.72 -2.55 4.94
C MET A 114 -15.36 -1.88 4.75
N MET A 115 -15.31 -0.61 4.31
CA MET A 115 -14.06 0.11 4.11
C MET A 115 -13.41 0.48 5.44
N TRP A 116 -12.30 -0.18 5.75
CA TRP A 116 -11.49 0.17 6.92
C TRP A 116 -11.01 1.62 6.87
N SER A 117 -11.05 2.29 8.02
CA SER A 117 -10.55 3.65 8.22
C SER A 117 -9.54 3.67 9.37
N PRO A 118 -8.42 4.39 9.23
CA PRO A 118 -7.44 4.50 10.29
C PRO A 118 -8.05 5.15 11.53
N GLN A 119 -7.69 4.65 12.70
CA GLN A 119 -8.08 5.18 14.01
C GLN A 119 -6.85 5.85 14.65
N PRO A 120 -6.65 7.17 14.49
CA PRO A 120 -5.40 7.85 14.86
C PRO A 120 -5.08 7.82 16.37
N SER A 121 -6.04 7.44 17.21
CA SER A 121 -5.92 7.31 18.66
C SER A 121 -5.67 5.87 19.13
N ALA A 122 -5.62 4.89 18.22
CA ALA A 122 -5.32 3.52 18.60
C ALA A 122 -3.88 3.45 19.12
N PRO A 123 -3.63 2.83 20.29
CA PRO A 123 -2.27 2.57 20.74
C PRO A 123 -1.55 1.80 19.62
N ALA A 124 -0.28 2.13 19.39
CA ALA A 124 0.53 1.37 18.45
C ALA A 124 0.34 -0.12 18.76
N MET A 125 -0.10 -0.90 17.77
CA MET A 125 -0.02 -2.35 17.85
C MET A 125 1.39 -2.67 18.34
N PRO A 126 1.59 -3.48 19.39
CA PRO A 126 2.92 -3.83 19.83
C PRO A 126 3.62 -4.47 18.64
N VAL A 127 4.48 -3.70 18.00
CA VAL A 127 5.50 -4.22 17.10
C VAL A 127 6.29 -5.11 18.02
N GLY A 128 6.25 -6.43 17.81
CA GLY A 128 6.98 -7.38 18.66
C GLY A 128 8.35 -6.80 18.99
N ASP A 129 8.54 -6.46 20.26
CA ASP A 129 9.61 -5.59 20.71
C ASP A 129 10.96 -6.22 20.36
N GLY A 130 11.55 -5.76 19.26
CA GLY A 130 12.96 -5.95 18.96
C GLY A 130 13.80 -5.00 19.80
N CYS A 131 13.71 -5.08 21.13
CA CYS A 131 14.56 -4.35 22.06
C CYS A 131 15.46 -5.34 22.82
N THR A 132 16.67 -5.50 22.29
CA THR A 132 17.93 -5.74 23.00
C THR A 132 17.84 -6.42 24.38
N THR A 133 17.84 -7.76 24.41
CA THR A 133 18.56 -8.55 25.42
C THR A 133 18.71 -9.99 24.91
N GLY A 134 19.95 -10.49 24.86
CA GLY A 134 20.34 -11.73 24.17
C GLY A 134 19.77 -13.05 24.71
N ILE A 135 18.84 -13.02 25.67
CA ILE A 135 18.25 -14.22 26.30
C ILE A 135 16.84 -14.51 25.72
N PHE A 136 16.11 -13.48 25.26
CA PHE A 136 14.77 -13.68 24.67
C PHE A 136 14.79 -14.13 23.21
N SER A 137 15.85 -13.84 22.44
CA SER A 137 15.98 -14.31 21.05
C SER A 137 16.08 -15.85 20.97
N ALA A 138 16.71 -16.49 21.95
CA ALA A 138 16.82 -17.95 22.01
C ALA A 138 15.47 -18.62 22.35
N MET A 139 14.68 -18.06 23.28
CA MET A 139 13.34 -18.58 23.59
C MET A 139 12.31 -18.28 22.51
N TYR A 140 12.40 -17.12 21.84
CA TYR A 140 11.48 -16.73 20.77
C TYR A 140 11.66 -17.59 19.52
N ASN A 141 12.91 -17.89 19.12
CA ASN A 141 13.21 -18.85 18.04
C ASN A 141 12.91 -20.33 18.43
N MET A 142 12.80 -20.63 19.73
CA MET A 142 12.52 -21.98 20.24
C MET A 142 11.01 -22.24 20.38
N PHE A 143 10.19 -21.22 20.64
CA PHE A 143 8.72 -21.35 20.80
C PHE A 143 7.92 -20.99 19.54
N LEU A 144 8.39 -20.03 18.75
CA LEU A 144 7.90 -19.81 17.39
C LEU A 144 8.97 -20.44 16.50
N GLY A 145 8.74 -21.68 16.10
CA GLY A 145 9.65 -22.42 15.25
C GLY A 145 10.13 -21.55 14.09
N SER A 146 11.33 -21.85 13.62
CA SER A 146 12.00 -21.31 12.44
C SER A 146 11.22 -21.55 11.14
N ASN A 147 9.91 -21.32 11.15
CA ASN A 147 9.02 -21.46 10.02
C ASN A 147 9.37 -20.30 9.11
N VAL A 148 10.12 -20.67 8.07
CA VAL A 148 10.77 -19.76 7.16
C VAL A 148 9.66 -19.14 6.34
N LEU A 149 9.11 -18.01 6.82
CA LEU A 149 8.32 -17.12 5.99
C LEU A 149 9.04 -17.00 4.64
N SER A 150 8.33 -17.13 3.54
CA SER A 150 8.95 -16.97 2.23
C SER A 150 9.77 -15.67 2.20
N LEU A 151 11.09 -15.76 2.04
CA LEU A 151 12.00 -14.62 2.04
C LEU A 151 12.64 -14.45 0.66
N PRO A 152 13.08 -13.23 0.29
CA PRO A 152 13.96 -13.05 -0.86
C PRO A 152 15.21 -13.93 -0.69
N LYS A 153 15.67 -14.54 -1.80
CA LYS A 153 16.84 -15.43 -1.79
C LYS A 153 18.07 -14.83 -1.12
N SER A 154 18.35 -13.55 -1.40
CA SER A 154 19.50 -12.86 -0.85
C SER A 154 19.40 -12.71 0.67
N VAL A 155 18.19 -12.44 1.18
CA VAL A 155 17.90 -12.32 2.62
C VAL A 155 18.01 -13.68 3.31
N ASN A 156 17.45 -14.73 2.71
CA ASN A 156 17.55 -16.08 3.26
C ASN A 156 19.00 -16.57 3.30
N ALA A 157 19.78 -16.32 2.24
CA ALA A 157 21.20 -16.68 2.17
C ALA A 157 22.06 -15.96 3.22
N ALA A 158 21.65 -14.77 3.67
CA ALA A 158 22.30 -14.06 4.76
C ALA A 158 21.93 -14.57 6.15
N GLY A 159 21.09 -15.61 6.27
CA GLY A 159 20.60 -16.12 7.56
C GLY A 159 19.35 -15.41 8.08
N GLY A 160 18.58 -14.75 7.20
CA GLY A 160 17.33 -14.09 7.54
C GLY A 160 17.45 -12.56 7.63
N ILE A 161 16.34 -11.91 8.00
CA ILE A 161 16.21 -10.45 7.95
C ILE A 161 17.13 -9.74 8.95
N GLU A 162 17.26 -10.29 10.15
CA GLU A 162 18.11 -9.73 11.20
C GLU A 162 19.56 -9.70 10.72
N ALA A 163 20.08 -10.85 10.30
CA ALA A 163 21.44 -10.96 9.78
C ALA A 163 21.65 -10.14 8.49
N TRP A 164 20.65 -10.07 7.59
CA TRP A 164 20.71 -9.21 6.40
C TRP A 164 20.87 -7.72 6.72
N ASN A 165 20.24 -7.25 7.80
CA ASN A 165 20.32 -5.85 8.23
C ASN A 165 21.60 -5.55 9.04
N VAL A 166 22.35 -6.57 9.48
CA VAL A 166 23.65 -6.41 10.16
C VAL A 166 24.76 -6.35 9.11
N ARG A 167 24.83 -5.21 8.43
CA ARG A 167 25.94 -4.87 7.51
C ARG A 167 26.52 -3.51 7.86
N SER A 168 27.77 -3.28 7.48
CA SER A 168 28.48 -2.03 7.80
C SER A 168 27.75 -0.77 7.29
N ASP A 169 26.98 -0.89 6.22
CA ASP A 169 26.22 0.20 5.61
C ASP A 169 24.78 0.36 6.14
N LEU A 170 24.25 -0.63 6.87
CA LEU A 170 22.85 -0.64 7.34
C LEU A 170 22.69 -0.62 8.86
N SER A 171 23.70 -1.07 9.60
CA SER A 171 23.60 -1.30 11.06
C SER A 171 23.27 -0.03 11.85
N GLN A 172 23.67 1.14 11.36
CA GLN A 172 23.36 2.45 11.96
C GLN A 172 22.11 3.10 11.37
N LEU A 173 21.80 2.82 10.10
CA LEU A 173 20.72 3.49 9.39
C LEU A 173 19.34 3.13 9.98
N LEU A 174 19.13 1.86 10.32
CA LEU A 174 17.84 1.42 10.88
C LEU A 174 17.56 2.05 12.26
N PRO A 175 18.47 2.00 13.25
CA PRO A 175 18.29 2.70 14.52
C PRO A 175 18.02 4.20 14.33
N MET A 176 18.78 4.87 13.46
CA MET A 176 18.58 6.29 13.17
C MET A 176 17.15 6.57 12.66
N LEU A 177 16.67 5.80 11.68
CA LEU A 177 15.32 5.96 11.15
C LEU A 177 14.24 5.64 12.20
N GLN A 178 14.46 4.64 13.05
CA GLN A 178 13.55 4.29 14.15
C GLN A 178 13.49 5.37 15.23
N THR A 179 14.60 6.01 15.55
CA THR A 179 14.64 7.14 16.50
C THR A 179 13.91 8.35 15.95
N VAL A 180 14.10 8.68 14.66
CA VAL A 180 13.43 9.81 14.01
C VAL A 180 11.93 9.56 13.86
N CYS A 181 11.53 8.35 13.49
CA CYS A 181 10.13 8.01 13.27
C CYS A 181 9.40 7.65 14.57
N ASN A 182 8.97 8.66 15.34
CA ASN A 182 8.19 8.43 16.56
C ASN A 182 6.98 9.38 16.70
N PRO A 183 6.11 9.50 15.67
CA PRO A 183 4.93 10.34 15.78
C PRO A 183 3.86 9.69 16.66
N ARG A 184 3.18 10.51 17.47
CA ARG A 184 2.03 10.11 18.29
C ARG A 184 0.69 10.43 17.65
N SER A 185 0.71 11.21 16.57
CA SER A 185 -0.48 11.61 15.83
C SER A 185 -0.19 11.70 14.33
N VAL A 186 -1.27 11.76 13.54
CA VAL A 186 -1.17 11.96 12.08
C VAL A 186 -0.50 13.30 11.75
N ASP A 187 -0.77 14.35 12.52
CA ASP A 187 -0.19 15.68 12.28
C ASP A 187 1.31 15.72 12.58
N GLU A 188 1.74 15.06 13.65
CA GLU A 188 3.16 14.87 13.94
C GLU A 188 3.85 14.05 12.83
N ALA A 189 3.21 12.98 12.36
CA ALA A 189 3.77 12.15 11.29
C ALA A 189 3.93 12.95 9.99
N LEU A 190 2.96 13.80 9.66
CA LEU A 190 3.03 14.69 8.50
C LEU A 190 4.11 15.76 8.65
N ALA A 191 4.28 16.33 9.84
CA ALA A 191 5.36 17.29 10.10
C ALA A 191 6.74 16.64 9.97
N GLN A 192 6.93 15.45 10.55
CA GLN A 192 8.18 14.70 10.50
C GLN A 192 8.51 14.28 9.06
N VAL A 193 7.57 13.69 8.32
CA VAL A 193 7.84 13.27 6.94
C VAL A 193 8.12 14.46 6.02
N LYS A 194 7.46 15.62 6.21
CA LYS A 194 7.77 16.86 5.49
C LYS A 194 9.19 17.33 5.75
N ALA A 195 9.62 17.31 7.02
CA ALA A 195 10.98 17.68 7.40
C ALA A 195 12.01 16.70 6.81
N VAL A 196 11.69 15.41 6.69
CA VAL A 196 12.57 14.43 6.05
C VAL A 196 12.64 14.65 4.53
N ILE A 197 11.50 14.94 3.89
CA ILE A 197 11.44 15.23 2.45
C ILE A 197 12.24 16.50 2.11
N SER A 198 12.21 17.52 2.98
CA SER A 198 12.94 18.77 2.76
C SER A 198 14.47 18.64 2.78
N LEU A 199 15.01 17.50 3.25
CA LEU A 199 16.45 17.19 3.18
C LEU A 199 16.94 16.89 1.76
N GLY A 200 16.05 16.86 0.76
CA GLY A 200 16.44 16.80 -0.64
C GLY A 200 16.58 15.37 -1.20
N HIS A 201 15.60 14.50 -0.93
CA HIS A 201 15.30 13.31 -1.75
C HIS A 201 14.06 12.59 -1.21
N ASN A 202 13.11 12.20 -2.08
CA ASN A 202 11.92 11.46 -1.65
C ASN A 202 12.24 10.07 -1.05
N ILE A 203 13.43 9.54 -1.29
CA ILE A 203 13.82 8.22 -0.80
C ILE A 203 13.94 8.18 0.72
N TRP A 204 14.29 9.31 1.35
CA TRP A 204 14.30 9.45 2.79
C TRP A 204 12.89 9.47 3.36
N GLY A 205 11.97 10.20 2.70
CA GLY A 205 10.55 10.17 3.02
C GLY A 205 9.98 8.76 2.89
N TYR A 206 10.36 8.02 1.85
CA TYR A 206 9.97 6.63 1.65
C TYR A 206 10.49 5.72 2.78
N ALA A 207 11.77 5.85 3.15
CA ALA A 207 12.35 5.10 4.26
C ALA A 207 11.64 5.39 5.59
N TYR A 208 11.37 6.67 5.88
CA TYR A 208 10.57 7.09 7.03
C TYR A 208 9.18 6.45 7.01
N MET A 209 8.45 6.58 5.89
CA MET A 209 7.10 6.03 5.74
C MET A 209 7.08 4.51 5.88
N ARG A 210 8.15 3.81 5.45
CA ARG A 210 8.29 2.36 5.69
C ARG A 210 8.46 2.00 7.16
N VAL A 211 9.22 2.80 7.92
CA VAL A 211 9.34 2.62 9.38
C VAL A 211 8.02 2.95 10.07
N LEU A 212 7.35 4.03 9.66
CA LEU A 212 6.05 4.43 10.20
C LEU A 212 5.01 3.34 10.03
N TYR A 213 4.92 2.74 8.84
CA TYR A 213 4.03 1.61 8.57
C TYR A 213 4.23 0.46 9.56
N ASN A 214 5.49 0.11 9.83
CA ASN A 214 5.81 -0.98 10.75
C ASN A 214 5.53 -0.61 12.22
N LYS A 215 5.54 0.68 12.57
CA LYS A 215 5.29 1.17 13.93
C LYS A 215 3.81 1.36 14.25
N ASN A 216 3.10 2.05 13.37
CA ASN A 216 1.69 2.34 13.56
C ASN A 216 1.02 2.52 12.18
N MET A 217 0.27 1.48 11.80
CA MET A 217 -0.40 1.42 10.51
C MET A 217 -1.57 2.42 10.42
N ASP A 218 -2.25 2.72 11.52
CA ASP A 218 -3.30 3.76 11.58
C ASP A 218 -2.73 5.15 11.29
N ILE A 219 -1.61 5.52 11.92
CA ILE A 219 -0.96 6.81 11.67
C ILE A 219 -0.41 6.87 10.24
N TYR A 220 0.17 5.79 9.73
CA TYR A 220 0.66 5.70 8.36
C TYR A 220 -0.47 5.98 7.34
N TYR A 221 -1.58 5.24 7.42
CA TYR A 221 -2.68 5.42 6.49
C TYR A 221 -3.44 6.72 6.76
N GLY A 222 -3.55 7.17 8.01
CA GLY A 222 -4.11 8.46 8.37
C GLY A 222 -3.35 9.61 7.71
N ALA A 223 -2.01 9.57 7.71
CA ALA A 223 -1.18 10.55 7.01
C ALA A 223 -1.41 10.49 5.49
N LEU A 224 -1.43 9.30 4.90
CA LEU A 224 -1.69 9.13 3.46
C LEU A 224 -3.04 9.67 3.02
N LEU A 225 -4.10 9.42 3.80
CA LEU A 225 -5.44 9.93 3.50
C LEU A 225 -5.55 11.44 3.70
N LYS A 226 -4.79 12.01 4.65
CA LYS A 226 -4.80 13.45 4.92
C LYS A 226 -4.02 14.25 3.87
N GLN A 227 -2.94 13.71 3.31
CA GLN A 227 -2.14 14.38 2.27
C GLN A 227 -1.65 13.44 1.13
N PRO A 228 -2.57 12.86 0.34
CA PRO A 228 -2.22 11.90 -0.71
C PRO A 228 -1.37 12.50 -1.83
N SER A 229 -1.66 13.74 -2.26
CA SER A 229 -0.91 14.43 -3.33
C SER A 229 0.59 14.54 -3.01
N MET A 230 0.93 14.76 -1.74
CA MET A 230 2.31 14.88 -1.28
C MET A 230 2.95 13.51 -1.08
N LEU A 231 2.22 12.55 -0.51
CA LEU A 231 2.80 11.29 -0.06
C LEU A 231 2.79 10.19 -1.11
N LEU A 232 1.87 10.18 -2.07
CA LEU A 232 1.85 9.15 -3.11
C LEU A 232 3.11 9.14 -3.98
N PRO A 233 3.66 10.29 -4.42
CA PRO A 233 4.95 10.31 -5.11
C PRO A 233 6.12 9.78 -4.25
N VAL A 234 5.97 9.79 -2.93
CA VAL A 234 6.95 9.31 -1.96
C VAL A 234 6.81 7.81 -1.71
N VAL A 235 5.61 7.30 -1.41
CA VAL A 235 5.38 5.88 -1.07
C VAL A 235 5.17 4.99 -2.30
N TYR A 236 4.91 5.59 -3.45
CA TYR A 236 4.60 4.91 -4.70
C TYR A 236 5.44 5.50 -5.84
N THR A 237 4.95 5.46 -7.08
CA THR A 237 5.69 5.99 -8.24
C THR A 237 5.93 7.50 -8.10
N PRO A 238 7.14 8.01 -8.37
CA PRO A 238 8.29 7.30 -8.94
C PRO A 238 9.22 6.64 -7.90
N THR A 239 9.17 7.08 -6.63
CA THR A 239 10.15 6.72 -5.58
C THR A 239 10.19 5.22 -5.29
N VAL A 240 9.07 4.49 -5.39
CA VAL A 240 9.05 3.04 -5.21
C VAL A 240 9.95 2.32 -6.23
N GLY A 241 10.06 2.84 -7.46
CA GLY A 241 10.95 2.28 -8.48
C GLY A 241 12.42 2.42 -8.09
N GLU A 242 12.80 3.58 -7.55
CA GLU A 242 14.13 3.81 -6.99
C GLU A 242 14.39 2.91 -5.77
N ALA A 243 13.42 2.77 -4.88
CA ALA A 243 13.50 1.88 -3.73
C ALA A 243 13.70 0.41 -4.14
N CYS A 244 13.09 -0.02 -5.25
CA CYS A 244 13.32 -1.34 -5.86
C CYS A 244 14.75 -1.47 -6.40
N GLN A 245 15.29 -0.45 -7.08
CA GLN A 245 16.69 -0.47 -7.56
C GLN A 245 17.70 -0.49 -6.41
N LYS A 246 17.37 0.19 -5.31
CA LYS A 246 18.16 0.23 -4.07
C LYS A 246 17.76 -0.88 -3.09
N PHE A 247 17.00 -1.88 -3.54
CA PHE A 247 16.61 -3.00 -2.68
C PHE A 247 17.88 -3.72 -2.22
N GLY A 248 18.06 -3.81 -0.90
CA GLY A 248 19.28 -4.32 -0.29
C GLY A 248 20.33 -3.27 0.08
N LYS A 249 20.14 -1.99 -0.25
CA LYS A 249 20.88 -0.84 0.32
C LYS A 249 20.06 -0.08 1.37
N MET A 250 18.91 -0.63 1.73
CA MET A 250 18.02 -0.08 2.76
C MET A 250 17.67 -1.18 3.74
N PRO A 251 17.38 -0.82 5.01
CA PRO A 251 16.88 -1.77 5.97
C PRO A 251 15.61 -2.45 5.44
N PHE A 252 15.60 -3.78 5.57
CA PHE A 252 14.50 -4.62 5.12
C PHE A 252 13.62 -5.02 6.32
N SER A 253 12.30 -5.07 6.11
CA SER A 253 11.33 -5.55 7.11
C SER A 253 10.49 -6.67 6.51
N ARG A 254 10.00 -7.60 7.35
CA ARG A 254 9.19 -8.74 6.88
C ARG A 254 7.91 -8.19 6.22
N ARG A 255 7.79 -8.31 4.90
CA ARG A 255 6.59 -7.92 4.15
C ARG A 255 6.44 -8.71 2.86
N GLY A 256 5.22 -9.18 2.62
CA GLY A 256 4.84 -9.89 1.41
C GLY A 256 5.30 -11.35 1.42
N CYS A 257 4.76 -12.09 0.45
CA CYS A 257 5.10 -13.48 0.20
C CYS A 257 6.00 -13.57 -1.05
N TYR A 258 7.12 -14.29 -0.96
CA TYR A 258 8.13 -14.43 -2.01
C TYR A 258 8.07 -15.83 -2.61
N VAL A 259 7.42 -15.96 -3.77
CA VAL A 259 7.34 -17.22 -4.51
C VAL A 259 8.41 -17.24 -5.60
N SER A 260 9.16 -18.32 -5.70
CA SER A 260 10.19 -18.54 -6.72
C SER A 260 9.85 -19.72 -7.63
N ILE A 261 10.57 -19.83 -8.75
CA ILE A 261 10.41 -20.96 -9.68
C ILE A 261 10.73 -22.33 -9.02
N LYS A 262 11.50 -22.35 -7.92
CA LYS A 262 11.83 -23.59 -7.19
C LYS A 262 10.65 -24.09 -6.35
N ASP A 263 9.70 -23.22 -6.05
CA ASP A 263 8.50 -23.55 -5.29
C ASP A 263 7.40 -24.16 -6.19
N ARG A 264 7.73 -24.43 -7.45
CA ARG A 264 6.85 -25.13 -8.39
C ARG A 264 6.41 -26.48 -7.81
N GLY A 265 5.11 -26.70 -7.77
CA GLY A 265 4.49 -27.88 -7.16
C GLY A 265 4.21 -27.72 -5.66
N ASN A 266 4.77 -26.71 -5.00
CA ASN A 266 4.58 -26.44 -3.56
C ASN A 266 3.98 -25.05 -3.25
N ILE A 267 3.56 -24.28 -4.26
CA ILE A 267 3.06 -22.91 -4.10
C ILE A 267 1.89 -22.85 -3.10
N LYS A 268 0.97 -23.81 -3.15
CA LYS A 268 -0.20 -23.84 -2.25
C LYS A 268 0.23 -23.92 -0.79
N ALA A 269 1.09 -24.87 -0.44
CA ALA A 269 1.56 -25.04 0.93
C ALA A 269 2.33 -23.81 1.43
N LEU A 270 3.17 -23.21 0.57
CA LEU A 270 3.89 -21.97 0.88
C LEU A 270 2.94 -20.80 1.18
N LEU A 271 1.86 -20.66 0.40
CA LEU A 271 0.85 -19.62 0.63
C LEU A 271 0.04 -19.89 1.91
N GLU A 272 -0.29 -21.15 2.20
CA GLU A 272 -0.98 -21.57 3.43
C GLU A 272 -0.11 -21.32 4.67
N GLU A 273 1.19 -21.60 4.61
CA GLU A 273 2.16 -21.28 5.66
C GLU A 273 2.24 -19.76 5.90
N TYR A 274 2.40 -18.98 4.83
CA TYR A 274 2.42 -17.52 4.91
C TYR A 274 1.12 -16.96 5.52
N ALA A 275 -0.03 -17.48 5.09
CA ALA A 275 -1.33 -17.05 5.59
C ALA A 275 -1.49 -17.40 7.08
N ALA A 276 -1.09 -18.61 7.50
CA ALA A 276 -1.16 -19.02 8.89
C ALA A 276 -0.33 -18.10 9.80
N GLU A 277 0.89 -17.71 9.39
CA GLU A 277 1.75 -16.84 10.21
C GLU A 277 1.26 -15.38 10.28
N GLN A 278 0.67 -14.86 9.21
CA GLN A 278 0.24 -13.45 9.13
C GLN A 278 -1.17 -13.22 9.66
N LEU A 279 -2.09 -14.18 9.51
CA LEU A 279 -3.49 -14.05 9.92
C LEU A 279 -3.77 -14.61 11.32
N SER A 280 -2.81 -15.30 11.95
CA SER A 280 -2.94 -15.75 13.34
C SER A 280 -2.65 -14.65 14.38
N LYS A 281 -2.57 -13.38 13.95
CA LYS A 281 -2.35 -12.19 14.77
C LYS A 281 -3.54 -11.25 14.64
#